data_AF-A0A1S1H8B7-F1
#
_entry.id   AF-A0A1S1H8B7-F1
#
_cell.length_a   1.000
_cell.length_b   1.000
_cell.length_c   1.000
_cell.angle_alpha   90.00
_cell.angle_beta   90.00
_cell.angle_gamma   90.00
#
_symmetry.space_group_name_H-M   'P 1'
#
loop_
_entity.id
_entity.type
_entity.pdbx_description
1 polymer ?
#
loop_
_entity_poly.entity_id
_entity_poly.type
_entity_poly.pdbx_seq_one_letter_code
_entity_poly.pdbx_strand_id
1 'polypeptide(L)'
;MPHHIFYSWQSDTENRIGRGLIQWALDRAIRTVNADADVDPADRELRADRDTVNVPGMPPLADTIFGKIDRAVAFLSDLTHVATRAKGQLSPNPNVLLEHGWALKSRGWGRMIGVMNTAMGHPDEHPLPFDLTHFKRPILFHCPADATDEERQAARAGLQKDLESALRLILDDEVLMAAAPPAEPHPHDVELLQRYRQQIPELLRQFLREHNFGTPYPRKALDPLDDMAATWAGAAFDFEDTALQEAAMALRAANTSLMELVYERIHVMDRNPNMVWPKTDYDVRHGTQQVTLDAIRELNARAGTLIGAIDAFEKVGRSRIRVAPPAPTAPQVDPRWEAARTAISELAADRMRGGLPEIVAMPSMTLRIVPLAAMDRPALDPKTVLAAALRFPPDSQVRVQSDSDERQWWSYGLPLIQTENNPETRWRTRLVRPGLIEFEAMIGARIDDDPEILVNGRELEASIAAHLERLAAVLADVGLAGSGLVSIAFRGVEDVELTRARGGGRKIRKPELFLPELQVTDLAAPMQPQLQEQFNILWQASGWADGSPSFD
;
A
#
# COMPACT_ATOMS: atom_id res chain seq x y z
N MET A 1 -11.30 1.56 -40.50
CA MET A 1 -11.68 2.65 -39.56
C MET A 1 -10.72 3.80 -39.85
N PRO A 2 -11.16 5.06 -39.74
CA PRO A 2 -10.28 6.20 -39.99
C PRO A 2 -9.07 6.18 -39.04
N HIS A 3 -7.89 6.47 -39.58
CA HIS A 3 -6.68 6.58 -38.81
C HIS A 3 -6.60 7.97 -38.17
N HIS A 4 -6.25 8.04 -36.87
CA HIS A 4 -6.24 9.28 -36.12
C HIS A 4 -4.83 9.74 -35.77
N ILE A 5 -4.55 11.03 -35.93
CA ILE A 5 -3.36 11.68 -35.38
C ILE A 5 -3.78 12.44 -34.13
N PHE A 6 -3.24 12.09 -32.97
CA PHE A 6 -3.52 12.85 -31.77
C PHE A 6 -2.60 14.06 -31.69
N TYR A 7 -3.17 15.26 -31.54
CA TYR A 7 -2.42 16.51 -31.44
C TYR A 7 -2.51 17.11 -30.03
N SER A 8 -1.34 17.20 -29.36
CA SER A 8 -1.13 17.86 -28.07
C SER A 8 -0.43 19.21 -28.24
N TRP A 9 -0.97 20.29 -27.67
CA TRP A 9 -0.49 21.66 -27.90
C TRP A 9 -0.19 22.46 -26.64
N GLN A 10 0.62 23.50 -26.80
CA GLN A 10 0.90 24.49 -25.77
C GLN A 10 -0.26 25.48 -25.64
N SER A 11 -1.11 25.32 -24.61
CA SER A 11 -2.25 26.22 -24.35
C SER A 11 -1.85 27.65 -24.00
N ASP A 12 -0.62 27.83 -23.51
CA ASP A 12 -0.08 29.10 -23.02
C ASP A 12 0.53 29.97 -24.13
N THR A 13 0.46 29.52 -25.39
CA THR A 13 0.92 30.28 -26.56
C THR A 13 -0.21 31.01 -27.26
N GLU A 14 0.09 32.18 -27.86
CA GLU A 14 -0.90 32.86 -28.70
C GLU A 14 -1.31 31.97 -29.88
N ASN A 15 -2.62 31.86 -30.11
CA ASN A 15 -3.18 30.96 -31.12
C ASN A 15 -2.61 31.18 -32.54
N ARG A 16 -2.20 32.42 -32.85
CA ARG A 16 -1.66 32.80 -34.17
C ARG A 16 -0.24 32.29 -34.42
N ILE A 17 0.52 31.98 -33.37
CA ILE A 17 1.93 31.53 -33.45
C ILE A 17 2.15 30.11 -32.89
N GLY A 18 1.18 29.56 -32.15
CA GLY A 18 1.20 28.20 -31.60
C GLY A 18 0.06 27.35 -32.16
N ARG A 19 -0.89 26.97 -31.30
CA ARG A 19 -1.99 26.02 -31.60
C ARG A 19 -2.63 26.20 -32.98
N GLY A 20 -3.08 27.40 -33.31
CA GLY A 20 -3.79 27.66 -34.56
C GLY A 20 -2.89 27.58 -35.79
N LEU A 21 -1.61 27.95 -35.66
CA LEU A 21 -0.61 27.81 -36.73
C LEU A 21 -0.32 26.33 -37.01
N ILE A 22 -0.01 25.57 -35.95
CA ILE A 22 0.32 24.14 -36.05
C ILE A 22 -0.88 23.34 -36.53
N GLN A 23 -2.09 23.61 -36.01
CA GLN A 23 -3.31 22.96 -36.48
C GLN A 23 -3.54 23.19 -37.98
N TRP A 24 -3.36 24.42 -38.45
CA TRP A 24 -3.53 24.73 -39.86
C TRP A 24 -2.57 23.91 -40.73
N ALA A 25 -1.31 23.81 -40.31
CA ALA A 25 -0.27 23.06 -41.01
C ALA A 25 -0.58 21.56 -41.01
N LEU A 26 -0.97 21.00 -39.86
CA LEU A 26 -1.38 19.60 -39.72
C LEU A 26 -2.59 19.27 -40.61
N ASP A 27 -3.65 20.08 -40.57
CA ASP A 27 -4.86 19.85 -41.37
C ASP A 27 -4.56 19.90 -42.88
N ARG A 28 -3.63 20.76 -43.31
CA ARG A 28 -3.19 20.83 -44.71
C ARG A 28 -2.35 19.62 -45.10
N ALA A 29 -1.41 19.20 -44.24
CA ALA A 29 -0.61 18.01 -44.46
C ALA A 29 -1.48 16.76 -44.60
N ILE A 30 -2.42 16.56 -43.67
CA ILE A 30 -3.39 15.45 -43.72
C ILE A 30 -4.19 15.47 -45.03
N ARG A 31 -4.67 16.65 -45.46
CA ARG A 31 -5.40 16.77 -46.73
C ARG A 31 -4.55 16.38 -47.94
N THR A 32 -3.27 16.78 -47.97
CA THR A 32 -2.37 16.40 -49.06
C THR A 32 -2.12 14.89 -49.06
N VAL A 33 -1.84 14.29 -47.90
CA VAL A 33 -1.62 12.85 -47.75
C VAL A 33 -2.85 12.05 -48.19
N ASN A 34 -4.05 12.45 -47.76
CA ASN A 34 -5.30 11.77 -48.15
C ASN A 34 -5.64 11.93 -49.64
N ALA A 35 -5.16 13.00 -50.29
CA ALA A 35 -5.39 13.27 -51.71
C ALA A 35 -4.39 12.55 -52.63
N ASP A 36 -3.34 11.96 -52.06
CA ASP A 36 -2.31 11.24 -52.80
C ASP A 36 -2.84 9.87 -53.26
N ALA A 37 -2.71 9.60 -54.56
CA ALA A 37 -3.20 8.37 -55.18
C ALA A 37 -2.29 7.16 -54.90
N ASP A 38 -1.05 7.41 -54.47
CA ASP A 38 -0.05 6.38 -54.18
C ASP A 38 -0.16 5.80 -52.74
N VAL A 39 -1.01 6.39 -51.89
CA VAL A 39 -1.30 5.90 -50.53
C VAL A 39 -2.43 4.84 -50.58
N ASP A 40 -2.29 3.75 -49.81
CA ASP A 40 -3.30 2.67 -49.74
C ASP A 40 -4.69 3.24 -49.41
N PRO A 41 -5.77 2.82 -50.11
CA PRO A 41 -7.14 3.23 -49.80
C PRO A 41 -7.53 3.16 -48.32
N ALA A 42 -6.97 2.24 -47.53
CA ALA A 42 -7.21 2.13 -46.09
C ALA A 42 -6.61 3.31 -45.29
N ASP A 43 -5.51 3.89 -45.77
CA ASP A 43 -4.78 4.99 -45.13
C ASP A 43 -5.31 6.39 -45.53
N ARG A 44 -6.20 6.46 -46.53
CA ARG A 44 -6.79 7.71 -47.05
C ARG A 44 -7.82 8.38 -46.11
N GLU A 45 -8.12 7.76 -44.97
CA GLU A 45 -9.04 8.28 -43.96
C GLU A 45 -8.33 8.87 -42.73
N LEU A 46 -7.19 9.54 -42.92
CA LEU A 46 -6.43 10.18 -41.84
C LEU A 46 -7.14 11.44 -41.31
N ARG A 47 -7.26 11.59 -39.99
CA ARG A 47 -7.88 12.77 -39.34
C ARG A 47 -7.14 13.20 -38.07
N ALA A 48 -7.09 14.50 -37.79
CA ALA A 48 -6.61 15.00 -36.51
C ALA A 48 -7.66 14.77 -35.40
N ASP A 49 -7.23 14.28 -34.24
CA ASP A 49 -8.01 14.15 -33.01
C ASP A 49 -7.32 14.89 -31.85
N ARG A 50 -8.10 15.30 -30.86
CA ARG A 50 -7.67 16.13 -29.71
C ARG A 50 -8.69 16.11 -28.58
N ASP A 51 -8.23 16.46 -27.37
CA ASP A 51 -9.05 16.59 -26.16
C ASP A 51 -10.09 15.44 -26.04
N THR A 52 -11.29 15.77 -25.57
CA THR A 52 -12.47 14.90 -25.50
C THR A 52 -13.42 15.10 -26.69
N VAL A 53 -12.96 15.73 -27.79
CA VAL A 53 -13.80 15.98 -28.98
C VAL A 53 -14.36 14.66 -29.52
N ASN A 54 -15.64 14.63 -29.91
CA ASN A 54 -16.36 13.42 -30.37
C ASN A 54 -16.57 12.32 -29.29
N VAL A 55 -16.42 12.63 -27.99
CA VAL A 55 -16.78 11.72 -26.89
C VAL A 55 -18.08 12.20 -26.24
N PRO A 56 -19.14 11.36 -26.14
CA PRO A 56 -20.41 11.75 -25.53
C PRO A 56 -20.32 11.88 -24.00
N GLY A 57 -21.04 12.85 -23.43
CA GLY A 57 -21.20 13.03 -21.98
C GLY A 57 -20.08 13.84 -21.31
N MET A 58 -19.85 13.58 -20.01
CA MET A 58 -18.77 14.17 -19.21
C MET A 58 -17.77 13.08 -18.81
N PRO A 59 -16.90 12.63 -19.73
CA PRO A 59 -16.02 11.50 -19.47
C PRO A 59 -14.83 11.93 -18.57
N PRO A 60 -14.20 10.98 -17.84
CA PRO A 60 -12.97 11.26 -17.10
C PRO A 60 -11.89 11.74 -18.08
N LEU A 61 -11.39 12.96 -17.86
CA LEU A 61 -10.61 13.71 -18.87
C LEU A 61 -9.30 13.00 -19.24
N ALA A 62 -8.53 12.57 -18.24
CA ALA A 62 -7.22 11.92 -18.44
C ALA A 62 -7.35 10.55 -19.14
N ASP A 63 -8.21 9.66 -18.64
CA ASP A 63 -8.41 8.32 -19.20
C ASP A 63 -8.90 8.37 -20.66
N THR A 64 -9.74 9.36 -20.97
CA THR A 64 -10.26 9.57 -22.32
C THR A 64 -9.17 10.00 -23.28
N ILE A 65 -8.32 10.95 -22.86
CA ILE A 65 -7.19 11.45 -23.65
C ILE A 65 -6.17 10.32 -23.88
N PHE A 66 -5.80 9.58 -22.84
CA PHE A 66 -4.88 8.44 -22.95
C PHE A 66 -5.42 7.35 -23.87
N GLY A 67 -6.70 7.01 -23.75
CA GLY A 67 -7.35 6.05 -24.64
C GLY A 67 -7.38 6.49 -26.11
N LYS A 68 -7.44 7.80 -26.40
CA LYS A 68 -7.32 8.31 -27.77
C LYS A 68 -5.89 8.24 -28.29
N ILE A 69 -4.92 8.60 -27.44
CA ILE A 69 -3.49 8.49 -27.75
C ILE A 69 -3.11 7.04 -28.09
N ASP A 70 -3.61 6.07 -27.33
CA ASP A 70 -3.31 4.64 -27.53
C ASP A 70 -3.81 4.09 -28.88
N ARG A 71 -4.83 4.73 -29.46
CA ARG A 71 -5.43 4.37 -30.74
C ARG A 71 -4.90 5.18 -31.93
N ALA A 72 -4.10 6.23 -31.68
CA ALA A 72 -3.62 7.12 -32.73
C ALA A 72 -2.53 6.47 -33.58
N VAL A 73 -2.54 6.65 -34.90
CA VAL A 73 -1.46 6.17 -35.79
C VAL A 73 -0.19 6.99 -35.66
N ALA A 74 -0.32 8.27 -35.32
CA ALA A 74 0.79 9.16 -35.00
C ALA A 74 0.39 10.11 -33.87
N PHE A 75 1.39 10.56 -33.12
CA PHE A 75 1.22 11.54 -32.06
C PHE A 75 2.05 12.79 -32.36
N LEU A 76 1.39 13.94 -32.41
CA LEU A 76 2.03 15.24 -32.60
C LEU A 76 2.03 16.02 -31.29
N SER A 77 3.22 16.38 -30.79
CA SER A 77 3.36 17.30 -29.65
C SER A 77 4.04 18.61 -30.03
N ASP A 78 3.45 19.71 -29.58
CA ASP A 78 4.08 21.02 -29.56
C ASP A 78 5.01 21.13 -28.33
N LEU A 79 6.33 21.14 -28.56
CA LEU A 79 7.37 21.24 -27.53
C LEU A 79 7.89 22.67 -27.36
N THR A 80 7.15 23.67 -27.83
CA THR A 80 7.48 25.09 -27.62
C THR A 80 7.57 25.40 -26.13
N HIS A 81 8.59 26.15 -25.71
CA HIS A 81 8.72 26.57 -24.33
C HIS A 81 7.64 27.59 -23.95
N VAL A 82 7.08 27.44 -22.76
CA VAL A 82 6.06 28.35 -22.20
C VAL A 82 6.31 28.75 -20.75
N ALA A 83 7.25 28.08 -20.08
CA ALA A 83 7.54 28.31 -18.67
C ALA A 83 9.05 28.44 -18.43
N THR A 84 9.41 29.14 -17.36
CA THR A 84 10.79 29.29 -16.89
C THR A 84 10.95 28.60 -15.54
N ARG A 85 11.91 27.67 -15.43
CA ARG A 85 12.26 26.95 -14.20
C ARG A 85 13.02 27.87 -13.23
N ALA A 86 13.10 27.47 -11.96
CA ALA A 86 13.78 28.22 -10.90
C ALA A 86 15.24 28.63 -11.20
N LYS A 87 15.94 27.89 -12.07
CA LYS A 87 17.32 28.18 -12.50
C LYS A 87 17.41 28.91 -13.86
N GLY A 88 16.32 29.52 -14.34
CA GLY A 88 16.27 30.27 -15.61
C GLY A 88 16.16 29.43 -16.88
N GLN A 89 16.12 28.10 -16.76
CA GLN A 89 15.94 27.20 -17.91
C GLN A 89 14.48 27.22 -18.38
N LEU A 90 14.25 27.16 -19.69
CA LEU A 90 12.90 27.13 -20.24
C LEU A 90 12.31 25.71 -20.25
N SER A 91 10.99 25.59 -20.27
CA SER A 91 10.26 24.32 -20.28
C SER A 91 8.94 24.41 -21.08
N PRO A 92 8.55 23.34 -21.79
CA PRO A 92 7.19 23.19 -22.31
C PRO A 92 6.16 22.98 -21.19
N ASN A 93 4.87 23.06 -21.53
CA ASN A 93 3.76 22.78 -20.62
C ASN A 93 3.83 21.31 -20.11
N PRO A 94 3.76 21.07 -18.78
CA PRO A 94 3.79 19.73 -18.21
C PRO A 94 2.73 18.77 -18.72
N ASN A 95 1.54 19.25 -19.09
CA ASN A 95 0.47 18.40 -19.62
C ASN A 95 0.88 17.82 -20.99
N VAL A 96 1.46 18.64 -21.85
CA VAL A 96 1.99 18.18 -23.16
C VAL A 96 3.13 17.18 -22.97
N LEU A 97 3.99 17.41 -21.97
CA LEU A 97 5.07 16.47 -21.64
C LEU A 97 4.54 15.14 -21.10
N LEU A 98 3.47 15.16 -20.29
CA LEU A 98 2.81 13.96 -19.79
C LEU A 98 2.18 13.15 -20.94
N GLU A 99 1.44 13.80 -21.82
CA GLU A 99 0.84 13.17 -23.00
C GLU A 99 1.91 12.63 -23.96
N HIS A 100 3.00 13.36 -24.16
CA HIS A 100 4.15 12.91 -24.95
C HIS A 100 4.80 11.66 -24.34
N GLY A 101 5.00 11.64 -23.02
CA GLY A 101 5.53 10.47 -22.31
C GLY A 101 4.60 9.26 -22.41
N TRP A 102 3.28 9.49 -22.31
CA TRP A 102 2.28 8.43 -22.48
C TRP A 102 2.28 7.87 -23.90
N ALA A 103 2.23 8.74 -24.91
CA ALA A 103 2.28 8.36 -26.32
C ALA A 103 3.56 7.60 -26.65
N LEU A 104 4.69 8.01 -26.08
CA LEU A 104 5.94 7.28 -26.22
C LEU A 104 5.84 5.86 -25.63
N LYS A 105 5.26 5.69 -24.44
CA LYS A 105 5.03 4.37 -23.82
C LYS A 105 4.13 3.49 -24.68
N SER A 106 3.05 4.02 -25.25
CA SER A 106 2.03 3.20 -25.92
C SER A 106 2.25 3.01 -27.42
N ARG A 107 2.83 4.00 -28.11
CA ARG A 107 3.00 4.02 -29.57
C ARG A 107 4.45 3.85 -30.02
N GLY A 108 5.41 4.07 -29.11
CA GLY A 108 6.83 3.97 -29.40
C GLY A 108 7.37 5.10 -30.28
N TRP A 109 8.70 5.18 -30.39
CA TRP A 109 9.40 6.29 -31.04
C TRP A 109 9.01 6.52 -32.51
N GLY A 110 8.76 5.44 -33.27
CA GLY A 110 8.51 5.51 -34.71
C GLY A 110 7.26 6.31 -35.10
N ARG A 111 6.34 6.56 -34.16
CA ARG A 111 5.06 7.24 -34.40
C ARG A 111 4.99 8.64 -33.77
N MET A 112 6.09 9.12 -33.21
CA MET A 112 6.16 10.40 -32.52
C MET A 112 6.62 11.52 -33.46
N ILE A 113 5.90 12.63 -33.47
CA ILE A 113 6.27 13.87 -34.17
C ILE A 113 6.34 15.00 -33.14
N GLY A 114 7.51 15.61 -32.99
CA GLY A 114 7.68 16.83 -32.21
C GLY A 114 7.75 18.05 -33.12
N VAL A 115 7.10 19.14 -32.73
CA VAL A 115 7.26 20.46 -33.37
C VAL A 115 7.62 21.50 -32.32
N MET A 116 8.33 22.56 -32.72
CA MET A 116 8.76 23.59 -31.78
C MET A 116 8.89 24.95 -32.47
N ASN A 117 8.24 25.97 -31.91
CA ASN A 117 8.45 27.35 -32.33
C ASN A 117 9.69 27.93 -31.65
N THR A 118 10.75 28.15 -32.41
CA THR A 118 12.03 28.66 -31.89
C THR A 118 11.96 30.12 -31.46
N ALA A 119 10.88 30.84 -31.78
CA ALA A 119 10.66 32.20 -31.27
C ALA A 119 10.60 32.24 -29.73
N MET A 120 10.26 31.12 -29.08
CA MET A 120 10.20 31.01 -27.62
C MET A 120 11.41 30.36 -26.97
N GLY A 121 12.53 30.35 -27.68
CA GLY A 121 13.79 29.78 -27.22
C GLY A 121 14.23 28.65 -28.14
N HIS A 122 15.46 28.73 -28.62
CA HIS A 122 16.03 27.70 -29.47
C HIS A 122 16.50 26.52 -28.60
N PRO A 123 16.28 25.25 -29.01
CA PRO A 123 16.68 24.08 -28.22
C PRO A 123 18.21 23.94 -28.04
N ASP A 124 19.02 24.68 -28.80
CA ASP A 124 20.48 24.74 -28.58
C ASP A 124 20.87 25.60 -27.39
N GLU A 125 20.11 26.66 -27.12
CA GLU A 125 20.35 27.60 -26.01
C GLU A 125 19.57 27.16 -24.76
N HIS A 126 18.37 26.62 -24.97
CA HIS A 126 17.47 26.13 -23.95
C HIS A 126 17.11 24.67 -24.25
N PRO A 127 17.96 23.70 -23.85
CA PRO A 127 17.69 22.29 -24.11
C PRO A 127 16.34 21.87 -23.56
N LEU A 128 15.64 21.04 -24.34
CA LEU A 128 14.47 20.31 -23.86
C LEU A 128 14.82 19.46 -22.64
N PRO A 129 13.84 19.01 -21.83
CA PRO A 129 14.08 18.07 -20.73
C PRO A 129 14.95 16.89 -21.15
N PHE A 130 15.80 16.40 -20.23
CA PHE A 130 16.83 15.36 -20.49
C PHE A 130 16.26 14.11 -21.19
N ASP A 131 15.03 13.72 -20.86
CA ASP A 131 14.36 12.57 -21.49
C ASP A 131 14.05 12.77 -22.98
N LEU A 132 14.08 14.02 -23.48
CA LEU A 132 13.84 14.39 -24.88
C LEU A 132 15.12 14.74 -25.64
N THR A 133 16.28 14.89 -24.97
CA THR A 133 17.54 15.34 -25.60
C THR A 133 18.31 14.22 -26.31
N HIS A 134 17.96 12.95 -26.10
CA HIS A 134 18.69 11.79 -26.65
C HIS A 134 18.10 11.28 -27.98
N PHE A 135 17.15 11.99 -28.56
CA PHE A 135 16.35 11.53 -29.69
C PHE A 135 16.33 12.55 -30.83
N LYS A 136 15.71 12.17 -31.95
CA LYS A 136 15.58 13.03 -33.13
C LYS A 136 14.93 14.36 -32.74
N ARG A 137 15.56 15.48 -33.12
CA ARG A 137 15.06 16.82 -32.80
C ARG A 137 13.65 17.05 -33.34
N PRO A 138 12.83 17.86 -32.64
CA PRO A 138 11.55 18.29 -33.19
C PRO A 138 11.75 19.08 -34.48
N ILE A 139 10.72 19.10 -35.30
CA ILE A 139 10.60 19.99 -36.46
C ILE A 139 10.57 21.43 -35.93
N LEU A 140 11.57 22.23 -36.31
CA LEU A 140 11.70 23.61 -35.86
C LEU A 140 11.03 24.53 -36.87
N PHE A 141 10.21 25.44 -36.38
CA PHE A 141 9.72 26.57 -37.16
C PHE A 141 9.92 27.86 -36.37
N HIS A 142 9.98 29.00 -37.05
CA HIS A 142 10.12 30.29 -36.39
C HIS A 142 8.94 31.19 -36.75
N CYS A 143 8.15 31.58 -35.75
CA CYS A 143 7.10 32.59 -35.92
C CYS A 143 6.98 33.43 -34.64
N PRO A 144 7.62 34.61 -34.56
CA PRO A 144 7.47 35.51 -33.43
C PRO A 144 6.08 36.17 -33.41
N ALA A 145 5.71 36.76 -32.27
CA ALA A 145 4.38 37.33 -32.06
C ALA A 145 4.09 38.53 -33.00
N ASP A 146 5.13 39.26 -33.38
CA ASP A 146 5.13 40.42 -34.27
C ASP A 146 5.40 40.07 -35.74
N ALA A 147 5.46 38.78 -36.09
CA ALA A 147 5.64 38.33 -37.47
C ALA A 147 4.59 38.94 -38.41
N THR A 148 5.03 39.37 -39.59
CA THR A 148 4.15 39.79 -40.69
C THR A 148 3.26 38.64 -41.17
N ASP A 149 2.21 38.98 -41.92
CA ASP A 149 1.32 37.96 -42.50
C ASP A 149 2.06 37.07 -43.50
N GLU A 150 2.99 37.64 -44.28
CA GLU A 150 3.86 36.91 -45.19
C GLU A 150 4.78 35.92 -44.45
N GLU A 151 5.45 36.36 -43.39
CA GLU A 151 6.35 35.50 -42.58
C GLU A 151 5.57 34.37 -41.90
N ARG A 152 4.39 34.67 -41.36
CA ARG A 152 3.53 33.66 -40.74
C ARG A 152 3.02 32.64 -41.77
N GLN A 153 2.69 33.10 -42.97
CA GLN A 153 2.27 32.20 -44.05
C GLN A 153 3.43 31.33 -44.53
N ALA A 154 4.65 31.86 -44.59
CA ALA A 154 5.85 31.09 -44.88
C ALA A 154 6.12 30.03 -43.80
N ALA A 155 6.03 30.38 -42.52
CA ALA A 155 6.18 29.43 -41.40
C ALA A 155 5.13 28.31 -41.45
N ARG A 156 3.87 28.65 -41.73
CA ARG A 156 2.78 27.69 -41.95
C ARG A 156 3.06 26.71 -43.08
N ALA A 157 3.50 27.21 -44.23
CA ALA A 157 3.79 26.40 -45.42
C ALA A 157 5.01 25.50 -45.21
N GLY A 158 6.05 26.00 -44.54
CA GLY A 158 7.23 25.22 -44.15
C GLY A 158 6.84 24.07 -43.22
N LEU A 159 6.15 24.39 -42.13
CA LEU A 159 5.69 23.37 -41.18
C LEU A 159 4.76 22.34 -41.81
N GLN A 160 3.87 22.76 -42.71
CA GLN A 160 3.01 21.83 -43.46
C GLN A 160 3.85 20.81 -44.23
N LYS A 161 4.87 21.25 -44.97
CA LYS A 161 5.72 20.37 -45.79
C LYS A 161 6.49 19.36 -44.94
N ASP A 162 6.99 19.80 -43.79
CA ASP A 162 7.73 18.95 -42.88
C ASP A 162 6.82 17.91 -42.20
N LEU A 163 5.62 18.34 -41.78
CA LEU A 163 4.60 17.43 -41.24
C LEU A 163 4.12 16.41 -42.28
N GLU A 164 3.92 16.83 -43.52
CA GLU A 164 3.57 15.91 -44.62
C GLU A 164 4.65 14.84 -44.80
N SER A 165 5.92 15.25 -44.83
CA SER A 165 7.06 14.33 -44.97
C SER A 165 7.14 13.36 -43.79
N ALA A 166 6.94 13.84 -42.57
CA ALA A 166 6.94 13.01 -41.36
C ALA A 166 5.78 12.01 -41.34
N LEU A 167 4.58 12.43 -41.74
CA LEU A 167 3.41 11.56 -41.79
C LEU A 167 3.57 10.45 -42.83
N ARG A 168 4.07 10.76 -44.04
CA ARG A 168 4.37 9.76 -45.07
C ARG A 168 5.32 8.69 -44.55
N LEU A 169 6.41 9.09 -43.89
CA LEU A 169 7.36 8.13 -43.30
C LEU A 169 6.73 7.19 -42.26
N ILE A 170 5.70 7.62 -41.53
CA ILE A 170 5.01 6.77 -40.55
C ILE A 170 4.04 5.82 -41.26
N LEU A 171 3.33 6.31 -42.27
CA LEU A 171 2.31 5.55 -42.99
C LEU A 171 2.89 4.52 -43.96
N ASP A 172 4.02 4.84 -44.60
CA ASP A 172 4.69 3.95 -45.57
C ASP A 172 5.47 2.80 -44.88
N ASP A 173 5.62 2.86 -43.55
CA ASP A 173 6.29 1.81 -42.78
C ASP A 173 5.30 0.70 -42.43
N GLU A 174 5.27 -0.35 -43.28
CA GLU A 174 4.39 -1.53 -43.12
C GLU A 174 4.53 -2.20 -41.74
N VAL A 175 5.71 -2.15 -41.11
CA VAL A 175 5.94 -2.74 -39.78
C VAL A 175 5.26 -1.89 -38.71
N LEU A 176 5.37 -0.56 -38.82
CA LEU A 176 4.65 0.36 -37.94
C LEU A 176 3.14 0.36 -38.21
N MET A 177 2.67 0.04 -39.40
CA MET A 177 1.24 -0.05 -39.68
C MET A 177 0.62 -1.39 -39.26
N ALA A 178 1.37 -2.49 -39.37
CA ALA A 178 0.93 -3.83 -38.92
C ALA A 178 1.05 -4.04 -37.40
N ALA A 179 1.93 -3.30 -36.72
CA ALA A 179 2.10 -3.40 -35.28
C ALA A 179 0.90 -2.78 -34.53
N ALA A 180 -0.06 -3.62 -34.14
CA ALA A 180 -1.08 -3.27 -33.16
C ALA A 180 -0.42 -2.70 -31.87
N PRO A 181 -1.06 -1.75 -31.17
CA PRO A 181 -0.59 -1.39 -29.83
C PRO A 181 -0.44 -2.67 -29.00
N PRO A 182 0.60 -2.80 -28.16
CA PRO A 182 0.69 -3.94 -27.25
C PRO A 182 -0.60 -3.94 -26.44
N ALA A 183 -1.47 -4.95 -26.68
CA ALA A 183 -2.70 -5.10 -25.92
C ALA A 183 -2.30 -5.16 -24.45
N GLU A 184 -2.80 -4.22 -23.65
CA GLU A 184 -2.67 -4.36 -22.22
C GLU A 184 -3.29 -5.71 -21.83
N PRO A 185 -2.57 -6.55 -21.07
CA PRO A 185 -3.05 -7.88 -20.73
C PRO A 185 -4.42 -7.73 -20.07
N HIS A 186 -5.38 -8.54 -20.52
CA HIS A 186 -6.77 -8.42 -20.07
C HIS A 186 -6.81 -8.50 -18.53
N PRO A 187 -7.55 -7.62 -17.82
CA PRO A 187 -7.54 -7.57 -16.36
C PRO A 187 -7.82 -8.92 -15.70
N HIS A 188 -8.72 -9.72 -16.31
CA HIS A 188 -9.00 -11.09 -15.87
C HIS A 188 -7.77 -12.00 -15.95
N ASP A 189 -6.99 -11.94 -17.05
CA ASP A 189 -5.80 -12.76 -17.23
C ASP A 189 -4.71 -12.40 -16.22
N VAL A 190 -4.60 -11.13 -15.86
CA VAL A 190 -3.67 -10.66 -14.83
C VAL A 190 -4.06 -11.20 -13.45
N GLU A 191 -5.34 -11.06 -13.08
CA GLU A 191 -5.88 -11.54 -11.81
C GLU A 191 -5.78 -13.07 -11.71
N LEU A 192 -6.18 -13.78 -12.77
CA LEU A 192 -6.16 -15.23 -12.81
C LEU A 192 -4.73 -15.78 -12.75
N LEU A 193 -3.75 -15.15 -13.43
CA LEU A 193 -2.34 -15.54 -13.31
C LEU A 193 -1.81 -15.37 -11.88
N GLN A 194 -2.23 -14.33 -11.16
CA GLN A 194 -1.87 -14.16 -9.75
C GLN A 194 -2.51 -15.25 -8.87
N ARG A 195 -3.77 -15.61 -9.14
CA ARG A 195 -4.45 -16.70 -8.45
C ARG A 195 -3.76 -18.05 -8.64
N TYR A 196 -3.31 -18.36 -9.86
CA TYR A 196 -2.47 -19.54 -10.13
C TYR A 196 -1.18 -19.54 -9.30
N ARG A 197 -0.50 -18.39 -9.15
CA ARG A 197 0.73 -18.26 -8.35
C ARG A 197 0.51 -18.44 -6.85
N GLN A 198 -0.64 -18.00 -6.34
CA GLN A 198 -1.00 -18.21 -4.93
C GLN A 198 -1.38 -19.67 -4.68
N GLN A 199 -2.12 -20.29 -5.60
CA GLN A 199 -2.52 -21.70 -5.51
C GLN A 199 -1.32 -22.64 -5.62
N ILE A 200 -0.26 -22.27 -6.36
CA ILE A 200 0.93 -23.10 -6.58
C ILE A 200 2.15 -22.41 -5.95
N PRO A 201 2.27 -22.45 -4.61
CA PRO A 201 3.35 -21.78 -3.89
C PRO A 201 4.71 -22.46 -4.17
N GLU A 202 5.80 -21.74 -3.86
CA GLU A 202 7.16 -22.22 -4.10
C GLU A 202 7.46 -23.57 -3.41
N LEU A 203 6.96 -23.76 -2.19
CA LEU A 203 7.13 -25.02 -1.46
C LEU A 203 6.50 -26.22 -2.19
N LEU A 204 5.34 -26.03 -2.84
CA LEU A 204 4.71 -27.07 -3.63
C LEU A 204 5.52 -27.37 -4.89
N ARG A 205 6.06 -26.35 -5.56
CA ARG A 205 6.93 -26.53 -6.74
C ARG A 205 8.21 -27.30 -6.39
N GLN A 206 8.82 -26.99 -5.25
CA GLN A 206 9.98 -27.73 -4.73
C GLN A 206 9.62 -29.18 -4.40
N PHE A 207 8.49 -29.40 -3.72
CA PHE A 207 8.00 -30.74 -3.42
C PHE A 207 7.82 -31.58 -4.70
N LEU A 208 7.14 -31.06 -5.72
CA LEU A 208 6.93 -31.78 -6.99
C LEU A 208 8.23 -32.06 -7.75
N ARG A 209 9.27 -31.24 -7.56
CA ARG A 209 10.57 -31.38 -8.24
C ARG A 209 11.49 -32.38 -7.54
N GLU A 210 11.44 -32.44 -6.21
CA GLU A 210 12.45 -33.14 -5.41
C GLU A 210 11.92 -34.39 -4.70
N HIS A 211 10.61 -34.46 -4.43
CA HIS A 211 10.04 -35.56 -3.67
C HIS A 211 9.94 -36.84 -4.51
N ASN A 212 10.26 -37.96 -3.86
CA ASN A 212 10.01 -39.29 -4.41
C ASN A 212 8.85 -39.93 -3.65
N PHE A 213 7.74 -40.20 -4.34
CA PHE A 213 6.54 -40.78 -3.74
C PHE A 213 6.77 -42.16 -3.09
N GLY A 214 7.92 -42.82 -3.29
CA GLY A 214 8.30 -44.02 -2.55
C GLY A 214 8.62 -43.79 -1.07
N THR A 215 8.76 -42.52 -0.65
CA THR A 215 8.97 -42.13 0.75
C THR A 215 7.73 -41.43 1.32
N PRO A 216 7.53 -41.47 2.65
CA PRO A 216 6.40 -40.79 3.28
C PRO A 216 6.47 -39.27 3.16
N TYR A 217 5.31 -38.63 3.00
CA TYR A 217 5.18 -37.18 2.96
C TYR A 217 3.95 -36.68 3.75
N PRO A 218 3.93 -35.39 4.15
CA PRO A 218 2.78 -34.80 4.81
C PRO A 218 1.56 -34.83 3.88
N ARG A 219 0.41 -35.30 4.38
CA ARG A 219 -0.85 -35.32 3.60
C ARG A 219 -1.16 -33.97 2.96
N LYS A 220 -0.91 -32.90 3.71
CA LYS A 220 -1.18 -31.51 3.31
C LYS A 220 -0.29 -30.98 2.18
N ALA A 221 0.76 -31.69 1.81
CA ALA A 221 1.69 -31.23 0.77
C ALA A 221 1.01 -31.06 -0.59
N LEU A 222 -0.09 -31.78 -0.84
CA LEU A 222 -0.84 -31.73 -2.10
C LEU A 222 -2.21 -31.03 -1.97
N ASP A 223 -2.57 -30.49 -0.80
CA ASP A 223 -3.84 -29.78 -0.60
C ASP A 223 -4.09 -28.70 -1.67
N PRO A 224 -3.09 -27.88 -2.09
CA PRO A 224 -3.36 -26.87 -3.11
C PRO A 224 -3.69 -27.46 -4.49
N LEU A 225 -3.22 -28.67 -4.80
CA LEU A 225 -3.56 -29.38 -6.03
C LEU A 225 -4.96 -30.02 -5.95
N ASP A 226 -5.30 -30.53 -4.78
CA ASP A 226 -6.62 -31.09 -4.44
C ASP A 226 -7.71 -30.02 -4.55
N ASP A 227 -7.50 -28.87 -3.91
CA ASP A 227 -8.39 -27.71 -3.96
C ASP A 227 -8.63 -27.25 -5.40
N MET A 228 -7.55 -27.19 -6.20
CA MET A 228 -7.63 -26.79 -7.60
C MET A 228 -8.42 -27.80 -8.43
N ALA A 229 -8.18 -29.11 -8.24
CA ALA A 229 -8.92 -30.16 -8.95
C ALA A 229 -10.41 -30.20 -8.57
N ALA A 230 -10.75 -29.87 -7.33
CA ALA A 230 -12.11 -29.91 -6.83
C ALA A 230 -12.93 -28.64 -7.15
N THR A 231 -12.31 -27.46 -7.16
CA THR A 231 -13.03 -26.18 -7.15
C THR A 231 -12.89 -25.34 -8.41
N TRP A 232 -11.91 -25.63 -9.28
CA TRP A 232 -11.63 -24.78 -10.45
C TRP A 232 -12.39 -25.30 -11.67
N ALA A 233 -13.67 -24.93 -11.77
CA ALA A 233 -14.55 -25.28 -12.87
C ALA A 233 -15.25 -24.06 -13.49
N GLY A 234 -15.47 -24.11 -14.81
CA GLY A 234 -16.20 -23.09 -15.57
C GLY A 234 -15.33 -21.95 -16.11
N ALA A 235 -15.97 -21.05 -16.85
CA ALA A 235 -15.32 -20.00 -17.64
C ALA A 235 -14.54 -18.96 -16.82
N ALA A 236 -14.76 -18.87 -15.50
CA ALA A 236 -14.04 -17.95 -14.60
C ALA A 236 -12.57 -18.34 -14.37
N PHE A 237 -12.14 -19.50 -14.87
CA PHE A 237 -10.77 -20.00 -14.82
C PHE A 237 -10.17 -20.18 -16.21
N ASP A 238 -10.77 -19.54 -17.22
CA ASP A 238 -10.26 -19.55 -18.59
C ASP A 238 -9.63 -18.19 -18.90
N PHE A 239 -8.42 -18.21 -19.45
CA PHE A 239 -7.72 -17.03 -19.92
C PHE A 239 -8.28 -16.58 -21.27
N GLU A 240 -8.33 -15.27 -21.48
CA GLU A 240 -8.67 -14.65 -22.76
C GLU A 240 -7.48 -14.72 -23.74
N ASP A 241 -6.23 -14.59 -23.27
CA ASP A 241 -5.04 -14.88 -24.08
C ASP A 241 -4.94 -16.38 -24.37
N THR A 242 -4.99 -16.71 -25.67
CA THR A 242 -5.04 -18.10 -26.15
C THR A 242 -3.81 -18.91 -25.75
N ALA A 243 -2.62 -18.30 -25.71
CA ALA A 243 -1.39 -19.01 -25.35
C ALA A 243 -1.35 -19.31 -23.84
N LEU A 244 -1.79 -18.36 -23.02
CA LEU A 244 -2.00 -18.57 -21.58
C LEU A 244 -3.04 -19.66 -21.32
N GLN A 245 -4.15 -19.65 -22.06
CA GLN A 245 -5.21 -20.63 -21.91
C GLN A 245 -4.75 -22.05 -22.24
N GLU A 246 -4.03 -22.24 -23.35
CA GLU A 246 -3.47 -23.55 -23.73
C GLU A 246 -2.52 -24.08 -22.65
N ALA A 247 -1.63 -23.24 -22.12
CA ALA A 247 -0.72 -23.62 -21.05
C ALA A 247 -1.44 -23.93 -19.73
N ALA A 248 -2.47 -23.15 -19.38
CA ALA A 248 -3.29 -23.37 -18.19
C ALA A 248 -4.09 -24.68 -18.27
N MET A 249 -4.63 -25.01 -19.46
CA MET A 249 -5.29 -26.29 -19.70
C MET A 249 -4.33 -27.47 -19.57
N ALA A 250 -3.12 -27.37 -20.11
CA ALA A 250 -2.10 -28.41 -19.98
C ALA A 250 -1.71 -28.65 -18.51
N LEU A 251 -1.55 -27.57 -17.73
CA LEU A 251 -1.30 -27.64 -16.29
C LEU A 251 -2.45 -28.32 -15.55
N ARG A 252 -3.70 -27.89 -15.78
CA ARG A 252 -4.89 -28.50 -15.16
C ARG A 252 -5.02 -29.99 -15.50
N ALA A 253 -4.80 -30.37 -16.75
CA ALA A 253 -4.83 -31.77 -17.17
C ALA A 253 -3.75 -32.62 -16.48
N ALA A 254 -2.53 -32.09 -16.35
CA ALA A 254 -1.45 -32.76 -15.62
C ALA A 254 -1.78 -32.88 -14.12
N ASN A 255 -2.43 -31.87 -13.54
CA ASN A 255 -2.87 -31.89 -12.15
C ASN A 255 -3.91 -32.99 -11.92
N THR A 256 -4.97 -33.03 -12.74
CA THR A 256 -6.01 -34.07 -12.68
C THR A 256 -5.40 -35.46 -12.80
N SER A 257 -4.49 -35.67 -13.77
CA SER A 257 -3.81 -36.94 -13.96
C SER A 257 -3.01 -37.39 -12.72
N LEU A 258 -2.28 -36.49 -12.06
CA LEU A 258 -1.57 -36.81 -10.83
C LEU A 258 -2.54 -37.13 -9.69
N MET A 259 -3.55 -36.28 -9.48
CA MET A 259 -4.48 -36.40 -8.36
C MET A 259 -5.34 -37.66 -8.43
N GLU A 260 -5.76 -38.09 -9.61
CA GLU A 260 -6.46 -39.37 -9.81
C GLU A 260 -5.67 -40.55 -9.25
N LEU A 261 -4.35 -40.59 -9.54
CA LEU A 261 -3.50 -41.67 -9.05
C LEU A 261 -3.20 -41.53 -7.56
N VAL A 262 -3.11 -40.29 -7.05
CA VAL A 262 -2.97 -40.03 -5.61
C VAL A 262 -4.18 -40.58 -4.85
N TYR A 263 -5.41 -40.32 -5.30
CA TYR A 263 -6.60 -40.86 -4.66
C TYR A 263 -6.68 -42.39 -4.70
N GLU A 264 -6.19 -43.01 -5.77
CA GLU A 264 -6.21 -44.46 -5.92
C GLU A 264 -5.14 -45.15 -5.05
N ARG A 265 -3.93 -44.58 -4.98
CA ARG A 265 -2.73 -45.29 -4.53
C ARG A 265 -2.14 -44.80 -3.22
N ILE A 266 -2.59 -43.69 -2.65
CA ILE A 266 -2.00 -43.13 -1.44
C ILE A 266 -2.79 -43.55 -0.20
N HIS A 267 -2.04 -44.00 0.82
CA HIS A 267 -2.56 -44.53 2.07
C HIS A 267 -1.93 -43.81 3.27
N VAL A 268 -2.64 -43.81 4.40
CA VAL A 268 -2.14 -43.28 5.68
C VAL A 268 -1.05 -44.20 6.24
N MET A 269 0.06 -43.63 6.69
CA MET A 269 1.19 -44.38 7.23
C MET A 269 1.00 -44.70 8.72
N ASP A 270 1.09 -45.97 9.11
CA ASP A 270 1.27 -46.46 10.50
C ASP A 270 0.49 -45.70 11.59
N ARG A 271 -0.82 -45.52 11.39
CA ARG A 271 -1.74 -44.79 12.30
C ARG A 271 -1.43 -43.30 12.50
N ASN A 272 -0.52 -42.71 11.74
CA ASN A 272 -0.28 -41.26 11.74
C ASN A 272 -1.12 -40.59 10.63
N PRO A 273 -2.26 -39.95 10.95
CA PRO A 273 -3.17 -39.38 9.94
C PRO A 273 -2.55 -38.23 9.13
N ASN A 274 -1.42 -37.68 9.58
CA ASN A 274 -0.75 -36.56 8.94
C ASN A 274 0.27 -36.99 7.88
N MET A 275 0.63 -38.28 7.82
CA MET A 275 1.64 -38.80 6.90
C MET A 275 1.02 -39.83 5.97
N VAL A 276 1.39 -39.75 4.70
CA VAL A 276 0.85 -40.62 3.65
C VAL A 276 1.96 -41.13 2.73
N TRP A 277 1.69 -42.27 2.10
CA TRP A 277 2.57 -42.88 1.10
C TRP A 277 1.84 -43.98 0.30
N PRO A 278 2.44 -44.53 -0.78
CA PRO A 278 1.82 -45.58 -1.58
C PRO A 278 1.86 -46.99 -1.00
N LYS A 279 2.60 -47.23 0.08
CA LYS A 279 2.82 -48.60 0.60
C LYS A 279 1.68 -49.01 1.54
N THR A 280 1.18 -50.22 1.33
CA THR A 280 0.14 -50.82 2.18
C THR A 280 0.75 -51.46 3.43
N ASP A 281 -0.08 -51.78 4.44
CA ASP A 281 0.32 -52.58 5.61
C ASP A 281 0.98 -53.92 5.22
N TYR A 282 0.58 -54.47 4.06
CA TYR A 282 1.18 -55.69 3.53
C TYR A 282 2.61 -55.45 3.03
N ASP A 283 2.81 -54.38 2.26
CA ASP A 283 4.13 -53.97 1.71
C ASP A 283 5.15 -53.72 2.82
N VAL A 284 4.71 -53.15 3.94
CA VAL A 284 5.56 -52.88 5.12
C VAL A 284 6.03 -54.17 5.78
N ARG A 285 5.17 -55.18 5.85
CA ARG A 285 5.44 -56.45 6.56
C ARG A 285 6.16 -57.49 5.71
N HIS A 286 5.95 -57.49 4.40
CA HIS A 286 6.39 -58.58 3.51
C HIS A 286 7.33 -58.11 2.38
N GLY A 287 7.70 -56.83 2.37
CA GLY A 287 8.45 -56.22 1.28
C GLY A 287 7.52 -55.61 0.23
N THR A 288 8.03 -54.62 -0.50
CA THR A 288 7.22 -53.82 -1.43
C THR A 288 6.86 -54.64 -2.68
N GLN A 289 5.57 -54.74 -2.96
CA GLN A 289 5.03 -55.45 -4.12
C GLN A 289 5.39 -54.72 -5.42
N GLN A 290 5.51 -55.48 -6.51
CA GLN A 290 5.80 -54.91 -7.84
C GLN A 290 4.74 -53.88 -8.26
N VAL A 291 3.46 -54.13 -7.96
CA VAL A 291 2.36 -53.20 -8.26
C VAL A 291 2.53 -51.86 -7.54
N THR A 292 3.04 -51.88 -6.30
CA THR A 292 3.35 -50.67 -5.51
C THR A 292 4.56 -49.94 -6.07
N LEU A 293 5.61 -50.66 -6.49
CA LEU A 293 6.77 -50.07 -7.17
C LEU A 293 6.38 -49.42 -8.51
N ASP A 294 5.48 -50.03 -9.26
CA ASP A 294 4.97 -49.48 -10.52
C ASP A 294 4.16 -48.20 -10.28
N ALA A 295 3.29 -48.19 -9.26
CA ALA A 295 2.55 -46.99 -8.85
C ALA A 295 3.48 -45.85 -8.41
N ILE A 296 4.54 -46.14 -7.65
CA ILE A 296 5.54 -45.15 -7.26
C ILE A 296 6.22 -44.53 -8.50
N ARG A 297 6.60 -45.36 -9.49
CA ARG A 297 7.21 -44.86 -10.73
C ARG A 297 6.26 -43.95 -11.50
N GLU A 298 4.99 -44.34 -11.60
CA GLU A 298 3.97 -43.56 -12.28
C GLU A 298 3.65 -42.24 -11.55
N LEU A 299 3.53 -42.25 -10.23
CA LEU A 299 3.34 -41.03 -9.41
C LEU A 299 4.48 -40.03 -9.63
N ASN A 300 5.73 -40.50 -9.58
CA ASN A 300 6.89 -39.66 -9.85
C ASN A 300 6.90 -39.11 -11.28
N ALA A 301 6.51 -39.90 -12.28
CA ALA A 301 6.42 -39.46 -13.68
C ALA A 301 5.33 -38.40 -13.89
N ARG A 302 4.15 -38.57 -13.27
CA ARG A 302 3.05 -37.59 -13.34
C ARG A 302 3.39 -36.30 -12.60
N ALA A 303 4.07 -36.37 -11.46
CA ALA A 303 4.58 -35.20 -10.76
C ALA A 303 5.60 -34.43 -11.61
N GLY A 304 6.51 -35.15 -12.29
CA GLY A 304 7.44 -34.57 -13.27
C GLY A 304 6.74 -33.88 -14.45
N THR A 305 5.66 -34.47 -14.94
CA THR A 305 4.84 -33.88 -16.01
C THR A 305 4.14 -32.60 -15.53
N LEU A 306 3.59 -32.60 -14.31
CA LEU A 306 2.92 -31.45 -13.72
C LEU A 306 3.89 -30.28 -13.49
N ILE A 307 5.05 -30.51 -12.89
CA ILE A 307 6.03 -29.43 -12.69
C ILE A 307 6.53 -28.85 -14.01
N GLY A 308 6.69 -29.69 -15.05
CA GLY A 308 6.99 -29.22 -16.41
C GLY A 308 5.89 -28.34 -17.00
N ALA A 309 4.61 -28.69 -16.78
CA ALA A 309 3.48 -27.88 -17.22
C ALA A 309 3.38 -26.54 -16.44
N ILE A 310 3.68 -26.55 -15.13
CA ILE A 310 3.77 -25.34 -14.30
C ILE A 310 4.86 -24.40 -14.81
N ASP A 311 6.06 -24.90 -15.10
CA ASP A 311 7.18 -24.10 -15.60
C ASP A 311 6.86 -23.53 -17.01
N ALA A 312 6.22 -24.30 -17.87
CA ALA A 312 5.78 -23.85 -19.19
C ALA A 312 4.73 -22.73 -19.07
N PHE A 313 3.73 -22.89 -18.20
CA PHE A 313 2.72 -21.87 -17.92
C PHE A 313 3.33 -20.57 -17.38
N GLU A 314 4.25 -20.64 -16.42
CA GLU A 314 4.95 -19.45 -15.90
C GLU A 314 5.78 -18.74 -17.00
N LYS A 315 6.42 -19.50 -17.89
CA LYS A 315 7.17 -18.94 -19.01
C LYS A 315 6.25 -18.16 -19.96
N VAL A 316 5.07 -18.71 -20.28
CA VAL A 316 4.07 -18.02 -21.11
C VAL A 316 3.56 -16.78 -20.38
N GLY A 317 3.19 -16.89 -19.11
CA GLY A 317 2.70 -15.78 -18.30
C GLY A 317 3.68 -14.61 -18.20
N ARG A 318 4.98 -14.86 -18.01
CA ARG A 318 6.02 -13.81 -18.04
C ARG A 318 6.17 -13.14 -19.40
N SER A 319 5.94 -13.89 -20.48
CA SER A 319 6.10 -13.37 -21.85
C SER A 319 4.90 -12.52 -22.31
N ARG A 320 3.68 -12.95 -21.94
CA ARG A 320 2.41 -12.36 -22.37
C ARG A 320 1.95 -11.26 -21.43
N ILE A 321 2.06 -11.48 -20.12
CA ILE A 321 1.81 -10.49 -19.10
C ILE A 321 3.17 -10.01 -18.62
N ARG A 322 3.71 -8.98 -19.29
CA ARG A 322 4.83 -8.20 -18.75
C ARG A 322 4.35 -7.45 -17.52
N VAL A 323 4.22 -8.17 -16.41
CA VAL A 323 3.99 -7.58 -15.10
C VAL A 323 5.24 -6.75 -14.83
N ALA A 324 5.15 -5.43 -15.04
CA ALA A 324 5.97 -4.52 -14.25
C ALA A 324 5.78 -4.97 -12.80
N PRO A 325 6.86 -5.24 -12.04
CA PRO A 325 6.72 -5.68 -10.66
C PRO A 325 5.69 -4.76 -10.00
N PRO A 326 4.66 -5.31 -9.33
CA PRO A 326 3.61 -4.47 -8.76
C PRO A 326 4.31 -3.36 -8.00
N ALA A 327 3.93 -2.11 -8.29
CA ALA A 327 4.37 -0.99 -7.46
C ALA A 327 4.15 -1.44 -6.01
N PRO A 328 5.18 -1.37 -5.14
CA PRO A 328 5.02 -1.86 -3.78
C PRO A 328 3.78 -1.20 -3.25
N THR A 329 2.74 -2.00 -3.00
CA THR A 329 1.53 -1.48 -2.36
C THR A 329 2.05 -0.92 -1.06
N ALA A 330 2.03 0.41 -0.93
CA ALA A 330 2.34 1.04 0.34
C ALA A 330 1.51 0.28 1.37
N PRO A 331 2.11 -0.25 2.45
CA PRO A 331 1.38 -1.03 3.43
C PRO A 331 0.11 -0.23 3.74
N GLN A 332 -1.05 -0.81 3.45
CA GLN A 332 -2.30 -0.11 3.66
C GLN A 332 -2.43 0.05 5.17
N VAL A 333 -1.93 1.19 5.67
CA VAL A 333 -1.94 1.50 7.09
C VAL A 333 -3.41 1.58 7.45
N ASP A 334 -3.86 0.66 8.31
CA ASP A 334 -5.23 0.67 8.81
C ASP A 334 -5.53 2.09 9.34
N PRO A 335 -6.47 2.82 8.72
CA PRO A 335 -6.72 4.23 9.04
C PRO A 335 -7.14 4.41 10.50
N ARG A 336 -7.60 3.34 11.17
CA ARG A 336 -7.92 3.33 12.60
C ARG A 336 -6.71 3.65 13.48
N TRP A 337 -5.49 3.38 13.04
CA TRP A 337 -4.28 3.77 13.80
C TRP A 337 -4.11 5.28 13.89
N GLU A 338 -4.40 6.01 12.80
CA GLU A 338 -4.33 7.48 12.79
C GLU A 338 -5.49 8.10 13.57
N ALA A 339 -6.68 7.52 13.43
CA ALA A 339 -7.83 7.88 14.25
C ALA A 339 -7.56 7.66 15.75
N ALA A 340 -6.91 6.55 16.13
CA ALA A 340 -6.54 6.27 17.51
C ALA A 340 -5.55 7.30 18.07
N ARG A 341 -4.53 7.70 17.28
CA ARG A 341 -3.60 8.80 17.64
C ARG A 341 -4.31 10.12 17.90
N THR A 342 -5.24 10.47 17.00
CA THR A 342 -6.07 11.67 17.14
C THR A 342 -6.89 11.59 18.43
N ALA A 343 -7.48 10.44 18.72
CA ALA A 343 -8.31 10.22 19.89
C ALA A 343 -7.50 10.31 21.21
N ILE A 344 -6.26 9.84 21.25
CA ILE A 344 -5.34 10.05 22.39
C ILE A 344 -5.09 11.55 22.63
N SER A 345 -4.84 12.29 21.55
CA SER A 345 -4.57 13.74 21.62
C SER A 345 -5.80 14.51 22.12
N GLU A 346 -7.00 14.14 21.68
CA GLU A 346 -8.26 14.71 22.17
C GLU A 346 -8.50 14.41 23.65
N LEU A 347 -8.25 13.16 24.08
CA LEU A 347 -8.40 12.75 25.47
C LEU A 347 -7.43 13.49 26.38
N ALA A 348 -6.18 13.71 25.94
CA ALA A 348 -5.19 14.49 26.67
C ALA A 348 -5.59 15.97 26.81
N ALA A 349 -6.30 16.53 25.82
CA ALA A 349 -6.77 17.91 25.82
C ALA A 349 -7.92 18.17 26.81
N ASP A 350 -8.61 17.14 27.31
CA ASP A 350 -9.75 17.30 28.24
C ASP A 350 -9.39 18.10 29.49
N ARG A 351 -8.15 17.95 29.99
CA ARG A 351 -7.67 18.69 31.15
C ARG A 351 -7.77 20.21 30.96
N MET A 352 -7.42 20.69 29.76
CA MET A 352 -7.47 22.12 29.44
C MET A 352 -8.90 22.61 29.15
N ARG A 353 -9.80 21.69 28.82
CA ARG A 353 -11.20 21.97 28.47
C ARG A 353 -12.17 21.78 29.64
N GLY A 354 -11.68 21.43 30.82
CA GLY A 354 -12.52 21.13 32.00
C GLY A 354 -13.31 19.82 31.87
N GLY A 355 -12.86 18.89 31.02
CA GLY A 355 -13.53 17.60 30.79
C GLY A 355 -13.14 16.49 31.78
N LEU A 356 -12.31 16.80 32.80
CA LEU A 356 -11.89 15.86 33.83
C LEU A 356 -12.84 15.91 35.03
N PRO A 357 -13.34 14.75 35.52
CA PRO A 357 -14.17 14.71 36.72
C PRO A 357 -13.45 15.21 37.99
N GLU A 358 -12.17 14.89 38.13
CA GLU A 358 -11.34 15.26 39.28
C GLU A 358 -9.87 15.44 38.88
N ILE A 359 -9.13 16.27 39.60
CA ILE A 359 -7.70 16.52 39.36
C ILE A 359 -6.84 15.59 40.23
N VAL A 360 -5.88 14.90 39.60
CA VAL A 360 -4.91 14.04 40.30
C VAL A 360 -3.71 14.87 40.75
N ALA A 361 -3.28 14.67 42.00
CA ALA A 361 -2.12 15.33 42.59
C ALA A 361 -0.80 15.00 41.84
N MET A 362 0.09 15.99 41.75
CA MET A 362 1.40 15.85 41.11
C MET A 362 2.51 15.49 42.13
N PRO A 363 3.59 14.81 41.71
CA PRO A 363 3.84 14.25 40.37
C PRO A 363 2.91 13.09 40.04
N SER A 364 2.44 13.02 38.80
CA SER A 364 1.53 11.95 38.33
C SER A 364 2.01 11.25 37.07
N MET A 365 1.56 10.01 36.88
CA MET A 365 1.60 9.29 35.62
C MET A 365 0.19 9.18 35.04
N THR A 366 0.07 9.19 33.72
CA THR A 366 -1.16 8.95 32.97
C THR A 366 -0.94 7.83 31.97
N LEU A 367 -1.80 6.82 32.02
CA LEU A 367 -1.83 5.66 31.12
C LEU A 367 -3.11 5.73 30.31
N ARG A 368 -3.00 5.58 28.99
CA ARG A 368 -4.14 5.58 28.07
C ARG A 368 -4.09 4.36 27.18
N ILE A 369 -5.25 3.74 26.94
CA ILE A 369 -5.41 2.71 25.93
C ILE A 369 -6.57 3.10 25.01
N VAL A 370 -6.30 3.08 23.70
CA VAL A 370 -7.29 3.29 22.64
C VAL A 370 -7.35 2.04 21.77
N PRO A 371 -8.34 1.15 21.97
CA PRO A 371 -8.56 -0.01 21.11
C PRO A 371 -8.89 0.43 19.69
N LEU A 372 -8.36 -0.27 18.68
CA LEU A 372 -8.74 0.02 17.29
C LEU A 372 -10.23 -0.22 17.06
N ALA A 373 -10.82 -1.22 17.70
CA ALA A 373 -12.25 -1.49 17.64
C ALA A 373 -13.11 -0.31 18.14
N ALA A 374 -12.57 0.56 19.01
CA ALA A 374 -13.28 1.76 19.45
C ALA A 374 -13.38 2.81 18.33
N MET A 375 -12.50 2.78 17.32
CA MET A 375 -12.53 3.72 16.18
C MET A 375 -13.70 3.46 15.25
N ASP A 376 -14.28 2.26 15.29
CA ASP A 376 -15.53 1.90 14.62
C ASP A 376 -16.78 2.43 15.39
N ARG A 377 -16.55 3.13 16.51
CA ARG A 377 -17.56 3.78 17.38
C ARG A 377 -18.69 2.84 17.83
N PRO A 378 -18.38 1.66 18.39
CA PRO A 378 -19.41 0.74 18.87
C PRO A 378 -20.23 1.36 20.02
N ALA A 379 -21.48 0.91 20.15
CA ALA A 379 -22.31 1.27 21.30
C ALA A 379 -21.82 0.50 22.54
N LEU A 380 -21.56 1.22 23.63
CA LEU A 380 -21.22 0.62 24.93
C LEU A 380 -22.50 0.42 25.75
N ASP A 381 -22.75 -0.82 26.19
CA ASP A 381 -23.82 -1.11 27.14
C ASP A 381 -23.46 -0.58 28.54
N PRO A 382 -24.20 0.39 29.11
CA PRO A 382 -23.91 0.92 30.43
C PRO A 382 -23.86 -0.13 31.53
N LYS A 383 -24.64 -1.22 31.44
CA LYS A 383 -24.62 -2.28 32.47
C LYS A 383 -23.30 -3.04 32.46
N THR A 384 -22.84 -3.43 31.27
CA THR A 384 -21.54 -4.08 31.08
C THR A 384 -20.40 -3.16 31.52
N VAL A 385 -20.47 -1.86 31.19
CA VAL A 385 -19.48 -0.89 31.64
C VAL A 385 -19.45 -0.76 33.16
N LEU A 386 -20.61 -0.68 33.84
CA LEU A 386 -20.66 -0.61 35.30
C LEU A 386 -20.10 -1.87 35.97
N ALA A 387 -20.30 -3.05 35.37
CA ALA A 387 -19.70 -4.30 35.86
C ALA A 387 -18.18 -4.28 35.70
N ALA A 388 -17.67 -3.86 34.52
CA ALA A 388 -16.24 -3.73 34.25
C ALA A 388 -15.59 -2.63 35.12
N ALA A 389 -16.32 -1.55 35.45
CA ALA A 389 -15.85 -0.43 36.25
C ALA A 389 -15.49 -0.82 37.70
N LEU A 390 -15.92 -1.99 38.18
CA LEU A 390 -15.44 -2.55 39.45
C LEU A 390 -13.91 -2.80 39.46
N ARG A 391 -13.27 -2.87 38.28
CA ARG A 391 -11.82 -2.98 38.13
C ARG A 391 -11.12 -1.62 37.98
N PHE A 392 -11.85 -0.50 37.95
CA PHE A 392 -11.25 0.83 37.87
C PHE A 392 -10.30 1.15 39.04
N PRO A 393 -10.60 0.75 40.29
CA PRO A 393 -9.68 0.99 41.40
C PRO A 393 -8.36 0.23 41.25
N PRO A 394 -7.23 0.83 41.65
CA PRO A 394 -5.92 0.20 41.55
C PRO A 394 -5.78 -0.98 42.52
N ASP A 395 -6.51 -0.96 43.64
CA ASP A 395 -6.60 -2.03 44.63
C ASP A 395 -8.01 -2.11 45.24
N SER A 396 -8.40 -3.31 45.68
CA SER A 396 -9.74 -3.61 46.20
C SER A 396 -10.05 -2.99 47.57
N GLN A 397 -9.02 -2.54 48.31
CA GLN A 397 -9.18 -2.00 49.66
C GLN A 397 -9.32 -0.47 49.69
N VAL A 398 -9.14 0.20 48.55
CA VAL A 398 -9.18 1.66 48.47
C VAL A 398 -10.63 2.14 48.51
N ARG A 399 -10.90 3.19 49.30
CA ARG A 399 -12.19 3.87 49.28
C ARG A 399 -12.29 4.73 48.03
N VAL A 400 -13.40 4.58 47.31
CA VAL A 400 -13.60 5.21 46.00
C VAL A 400 -14.92 5.95 45.95
N GLN A 401 -14.93 7.01 45.15
CA GLN A 401 -16.16 7.60 44.62
C GLN A 401 -16.24 7.29 43.13
N SER A 402 -17.41 6.89 42.66
CA SER A 402 -17.65 6.55 41.26
C SER A 402 -18.93 7.20 40.79
N ASP A 403 -18.94 7.65 39.54
CA ASP A 403 -20.10 8.28 38.92
C ASP A 403 -19.99 8.18 37.38
N SER A 404 -21.00 8.67 36.66
CA SER A 404 -21.06 8.65 35.21
C SER A 404 -21.88 9.80 34.63
N ASP A 405 -21.58 10.18 33.39
CA ASP A 405 -22.31 11.17 32.60
C ASP A 405 -22.57 10.65 31.16
N GLU A 406 -23.10 11.50 30.28
CA GLU A 406 -23.37 11.14 28.88
C GLU A 406 -22.11 10.75 28.08
N ARG A 407 -20.92 11.14 28.55
CA ARG A 407 -19.65 10.97 27.87
C ARG A 407 -18.83 9.81 28.44
N GLN A 408 -18.83 9.61 29.75
CA GLN A 408 -17.84 8.79 30.44
C GLN A 408 -18.37 8.16 31.74
N TRP A 409 -17.63 7.16 32.23
CA TRP A 409 -17.75 6.57 33.56
C TRP A 409 -16.42 6.72 34.25
N TRP A 410 -16.40 6.99 35.55
CA TRP A 410 -15.14 7.18 36.27
C TRP A 410 -15.21 6.72 37.72
N SER A 411 -14.03 6.45 38.25
CA SER A 411 -13.78 6.24 39.68
C SER A 411 -12.52 6.99 40.09
N TYR A 412 -12.50 7.50 41.32
CA TYR A 412 -11.33 8.15 41.90
C TYR A 412 -11.22 7.87 43.40
N GLY A 413 -10.00 8.03 43.93
CA GLY A 413 -9.74 7.87 45.36
C GLY A 413 -10.20 9.08 46.17
N LEU A 414 -10.76 8.86 47.36
CA LEU A 414 -11.13 9.98 48.24
C LEU A 414 -9.87 10.72 48.75
N PRO A 415 -9.87 12.07 48.82
CA PRO A 415 -8.77 12.84 49.40
C PRO A 415 -8.54 12.47 50.87
N LEU A 416 -7.28 12.42 51.31
CA LEU A 416 -6.92 12.15 52.71
C LEU A 416 -7.22 13.33 53.63
N ILE A 417 -7.24 14.56 53.09
CA ILE A 417 -7.59 15.80 53.80
C ILE A 417 -8.55 16.57 52.90
N GLN A 418 -9.81 16.73 53.33
CA GLN A 418 -10.75 17.62 52.65
C GLN A 418 -10.33 19.07 52.94
N THR A 419 -9.86 19.79 51.93
CA THR A 419 -9.73 21.25 51.99
C THR A 419 -10.80 21.87 51.10
N GLU A 420 -11.35 23.02 51.52
CA GLU A 420 -12.42 23.71 50.76
C GLU A 420 -11.96 24.20 49.37
N ASN A 421 -10.64 24.22 49.09
CA ASN A 421 -10.08 24.91 47.94
C ASN A 421 -9.27 24.05 46.95
N ASN A 422 -8.94 22.78 47.25
CA ASN A 422 -8.34 21.88 46.25
C ASN A 422 -8.45 20.39 46.65
N PRO A 423 -9.53 19.67 46.29
CA PRO A 423 -9.75 18.28 46.68
C PRO A 423 -9.00 17.32 45.73
N GLU A 424 -7.68 17.48 45.59
CA GLU A 424 -6.91 16.62 44.68
C GLU A 424 -6.99 15.14 45.10
N THR A 425 -7.25 14.27 44.12
CA THR A 425 -7.27 12.83 44.33
C THR A 425 -5.87 12.23 44.09
N ARG A 426 -5.60 11.06 44.69
CA ARG A 426 -4.36 10.31 44.42
C ARG A 426 -4.40 9.53 43.12
N TRP A 427 -5.58 9.20 42.61
CA TRP A 427 -5.73 8.51 41.34
C TRP A 427 -7.15 8.66 40.77
N ARG A 428 -7.28 8.52 39.46
CA ARG A 428 -8.54 8.51 38.71
C ARG A 428 -8.45 7.49 37.58
N THR A 429 -9.50 6.70 37.40
CA THR A 429 -9.71 5.89 36.18
C THR A 429 -11.00 6.35 35.51
N ARG A 430 -11.00 6.45 34.19
CA ARG A 430 -12.21 6.74 33.41
C ARG A 430 -12.26 5.96 32.10
N LEU A 431 -13.47 5.54 31.72
CA LEU A 431 -13.80 5.03 30.39
C LEU A 431 -14.64 6.08 29.66
N VAL A 432 -14.16 6.53 28.51
CA VAL A 432 -14.72 7.61 27.69
C VAL A 432 -15.23 7.04 26.37
N ARG A 433 -16.44 7.41 25.95
CA ARG A 433 -16.99 6.97 24.66
C ARG A 433 -16.11 7.42 23.49
N PRO A 434 -15.94 6.62 22.42
CA PRO A 434 -16.60 5.32 22.18
C PRO A 434 -15.96 4.09 22.85
N GLY A 435 -14.91 4.24 23.66
CA GLY A 435 -14.19 3.08 24.21
C GLY A 435 -12.74 3.34 24.61
N LEU A 436 -12.39 4.59 24.92
CA LEU A 436 -11.05 4.99 25.35
C LEU A 436 -10.98 4.85 26.87
N ILE A 437 -9.87 4.35 27.40
CA ILE A 437 -9.69 4.25 28.84
C ILE A 437 -8.43 5.00 29.29
N GLU A 438 -8.54 5.73 30.40
CA GLU A 438 -7.46 6.51 30.99
C GLU A 438 -7.35 6.21 32.49
N PHE A 439 -6.13 6.01 32.95
CA PHE A 439 -5.76 5.97 34.37
C PHE A 439 -4.73 7.05 34.64
N GLU A 440 -4.95 7.86 35.67
CA GLU A 440 -3.96 8.83 36.16
C GLU A 440 -3.73 8.59 37.65
N ALA A 441 -2.49 8.56 38.10
CA ALA A 441 -2.14 8.33 39.50
C ALA A 441 -0.90 9.11 39.92
N MET A 442 -0.90 9.59 41.16
CA MET A 442 0.25 10.21 41.81
C MET A 442 1.36 9.15 42.01
N ILE A 443 2.58 9.46 41.60
CA ILE A 443 3.72 8.52 41.62
C ILE A 443 4.67 8.72 42.81
N GLY A 444 4.56 9.83 43.53
CA GLY A 444 5.40 10.13 44.69
C GLY A 444 4.97 11.44 45.35
N ALA A 445 5.45 11.71 46.56
CA ALA A 445 5.20 12.93 47.31
C ALA A 445 6.52 13.44 47.89
N ARG A 446 6.60 14.75 48.16
CA ARG A 446 7.70 15.29 48.98
C ARG A 446 7.58 14.75 50.40
N ILE A 447 8.72 14.45 51.00
CA ILE A 447 8.83 14.06 52.40
C ILE A 447 9.55 15.20 53.10
N ASP A 448 8.94 15.74 54.16
CA ASP A 448 9.45 16.90 54.90
C ASP A 448 9.82 18.09 53.98
N ASP A 449 11.01 18.68 54.17
CA ASP A 449 11.53 19.80 53.39
C ASP A 449 12.43 19.34 52.22
N ASP A 450 12.44 18.05 51.87
CA ASP A 450 13.32 17.55 50.82
C ASP A 450 12.92 18.12 49.44
N PRO A 451 13.89 18.69 48.69
CA PRO A 451 13.61 19.26 47.38
C PRO A 451 13.35 18.18 46.32
N GLU A 452 13.57 16.91 46.62
CA GLU A 452 13.54 15.79 45.67
C GLU A 452 12.46 14.78 46.03
N ILE A 453 11.80 14.22 45.01
CA ILE A 453 10.77 13.19 45.17
C ILE A 453 11.37 11.86 44.71
N LEU A 454 11.73 11.01 45.67
CA LEU A 454 12.31 9.70 45.38
C LEU A 454 11.25 8.73 44.86
N VAL A 455 11.46 8.17 43.68
CA VAL A 455 10.59 7.14 43.08
C VAL A 455 11.42 5.92 42.74
N ASN A 456 11.00 4.74 43.22
CA ASN A 456 11.63 3.47 42.87
C ASN A 456 11.27 3.07 41.43
N GLY A 457 12.27 3.04 40.54
CA GLY A 457 12.03 2.81 39.12
C GLY A 457 11.46 1.43 38.80
N ARG A 458 11.89 0.37 39.49
CA ARG A 458 11.35 -0.98 39.27
C ARG A 458 9.90 -1.11 39.73
N GLU A 459 9.56 -0.48 40.85
CA GLU A 459 8.17 -0.44 41.34
C GLU A 459 7.28 0.38 40.41
N LEU A 460 7.80 1.49 39.88
CA LEU A 460 7.08 2.30 38.90
C LEU A 460 6.79 1.51 37.61
N GLU A 461 7.78 0.80 37.06
CA GLU A 461 7.60 -0.06 35.88
C GLU A 461 6.58 -1.17 36.11
N ALA A 462 6.70 -1.88 37.24
CA ALA A 462 5.75 -2.92 37.62
C ALA A 462 4.33 -2.36 37.78
N SER A 463 4.21 -1.17 38.37
CA SER A 463 2.94 -0.45 38.49
C SER A 463 2.37 -0.10 37.12
N ILE A 464 3.16 0.43 36.19
CA ILE A 464 2.71 0.76 34.82
C ILE A 464 2.19 -0.48 34.10
N ALA A 465 2.95 -1.57 34.10
CA ALA A 465 2.55 -2.82 33.44
C ALA A 465 1.25 -3.38 34.03
N ALA A 466 1.17 -3.49 35.36
CA ALA A 466 -0.01 -4.02 36.05
C ALA A 466 -1.27 -3.18 35.80
N HIS A 467 -1.15 -1.84 35.77
CA HIS A 467 -2.29 -0.99 35.48
C HIS A 467 -2.69 -1.06 34.01
N LEU A 468 -1.76 -1.12 33.05
CA LEU A 468 -2.10 -1.31 31.63
C LEU A 468 -2.86 -2.64 31.40
N GLU A 469 -2.42 -3.73 32.03
CA GLU A 469 -3.11 -5.02 31.96
C GLU A 469 -4.51 -4.97 32.58
N ARG A 470 -4.65 -4.26 33.71
CA ARG A 470 -5.97 -4.01 34.34
C ARG A 470 -6.90 -3.23 33.41
N LEU A 471 -6.40 -2.18 32.75
CA LEU A 471 -7.18 -1.38 31.81
C LEU A 471 -7.57 -2.21 30.56
N ALA A 472 -6.65 -3.03 30.05
CA ALA A 472 -6.94 -3.93 28.95
C ALA A 472 -8.01 -4.97 29.31
N ALA A 473 -7.99 -5.49 30.55
CA ALA A 473 -9.04 -6.40 31.04
C ALA A 473 -10.42 -5.72 31.11
N VAL A 474 -10.48 -4.45 31.54
CA VAL A 474 -11.73 -3.66 31.49
C VAL A 474 -12.24 -3.52 30.05
N LEU A 475 -11.34 -3.22 29.11
CA LEU A 475 -11.69 -3.09 27.69
C LEU A 475 -12.20 -4.41 27.11
N ALA A 476 -11.58 -5.54 27.48
CA ALA A 476 -12.06 -6.86 27.10
C ALA A 476 -13.46 -7.16 27.66
N ASP A 477 -13.72 -6.82 28.93
CA ASP A 477 -15.03 -7.01 29.58
C ASP A 477 -16.15 -6.23 28.88
N VAL A 478 -15.84 -5.10 28.22
CA VAL A 478 -16.79 -4.29 27.43
C VAL A 478 -16.79 -4.61 25.93
N GLY A 479 -16.10 -5.66 25.50
CA GLY A 479 -16.08 -6.13 24.10
C GLY A 479 -15.10 -5.38 23.18
N LEU A 480 -14.13 -4.67 23.74
CA LEU A 480 -13.10 -3.90 23.01
C LEU A 480 -11.71 -4.54 23.13
N ALA A 481 -11.63 -5.84 22.83
CA ALA A 481 -10.37 -6.58 22.76
C ALA A 481 -9.64 -6.39 21.41
N GLY A 482 -8.48 -7.01 21.26
CA GLY A 482 -7.68 -6.99 20.03
C GLY A 482 -6.62 -5.90 20.03
N SER A 483 -6.28 -5.35 18.87
CA SER A 483 -5.21 -4.37 18.75
C SER A 483 -5.59 -3.00 19.30
N GLY A 484 -4.60 -2.25 19.78
CA GLY A 484 -4.81 -0.90 20.29
C GLY A 484 -3.53 -0.09 20.44
N LEU A 485 -3.70 1.20 20.69
CA LEU A 485 -2.63 2.15 20.92
C LEU A 485 -2.52 2.46 22.41
N VAL A 486 -1.32 2.39 22.96
CA VAL A 486 -1.02 2.69 24.36
C VAL A 486 -0.15 3.94 24.45
N SER A 487 -0.49 4.84 25.38
CA SER A 487 0.28 6.05 25.65
C SER A 487 0.55 6.20 27.15
N ILE A 488 1.79 6.57 27.47
CA ILE A 488 2.28 6.77 28.84
C ILE A 488 2.86 8.19 28.92
N ALA A 489 2.38 8.96 29.88
CA ALA A 489 2.82 10.32 30.12
C ALA A 489 3.04 10.57 31.62
N PHE A 490 3.91 11.52 31.95
CA PHE A 490 4.19 11.96 33.30
C PHE A 490 4.12 13.48 33.40
N ARG A 491 3.76 13.99 34.58
CA ARG A 491 3.57 15.41 34.86
C ARG A 491 4.07 15.79 36.25
N GLY A 492 4.63 16.98 36.37
CA GLY A 492 5.19 17.51 37.62
C GLY A 492 6.45 16.75 38.04
N VAL A 493 7.18 16.17 37.09
CA VAL A 493 8.31 15.27 37.34
C VAL A 493 9.68 15.95 37.30
N GLU A 494 9.72 17.28 37.35
CA GLU A 494 10.97 18.06 37.35
C GLU A 494 11.88 17.72 38.55
N ASP A 495 11.26 17.48 39.70
CA ASP A 495 11.90 17.18 40.98
C ASP A 495 11.89 15.69 41.32
N VAL A 496 11.40 14.84 40.41
CA VAL A 496 11.39 13.39 40.59
C VAL A 496 12.78 12.82 40.32
N GLU A 497 13.28 12.08 41.30
CA GLU A 497 14.50 11.31 41.22
C GLU A 497 14.18 9.82 41.08
N LEU A 498 14.48 9.26 39.90
CA LEU A 498 14.27 7.85 39.59
C LEU A 498 15.44 7.03 40.14
N THR A 499 15.14 6.17 41.11
CA THR A 499 16.13 5.39 41.85
C THR A 499 16.22 3.96 41.36
N ARG A 500 17.45 3.40 41.37
CA ARG A 500 17.72 1.98 41.10
C ARG A 500 18.39 1.31 42.29
N ALA A 501 18.23 -0.01 42.39
CA ALA A 501 18.91 -0.78 43.42
C ALA A 501 20.44 -0.56 43.35
N ARG A 502 21.04 -0.11 44.47
CA ARG A 502 22.49 0.09 44.64
C ARG A 502 23.15 1.13 43.71
N GLY A 503 22.38 1.99 43.03
CA GLY A 503 22.91 2.97 42.07
C GLY A 503 22.72 4.44 42.43
N GLY A 504 22.05 4.77 43.54
CA GLY A 504 21.53 6.13 43.76
C GLY A 504 20.36 6.43 42.82
N GLY A 505 19.93 7.69 42.78
CA GLY A 505 18.91 8.14 41.84
C GLY A 505 19.42 9.20 40.87
N ARG A 506 18.63 9.43 39.81
CA ARG A 506 18.87 10.52 38.86
C ARG A 506 17.56 11.26 38.55
N LYS A 507 17.67 12.58 38.39
CA LYS A 507 16.52 13.46 38.15
C LYS A 507 16.06 13.46 36.70
N ILE A 508 14.74 13.51 36.50
CA ILE A 508 14.12 13.67 35.17
C ILE A 508 14.29 15.10 34.63
N ARG A 509 14.17 16.13 35.49
CA ARG A 509 14.36 17.56 35.14
C ARG A 509 13.43 18.09 34.03
N LYS A 510 12.27 17.45 33.83
CA LYS A 510 11.25 17.89 32.87
C LYS A 510 9.91 18.05 33.58
N PRO A 511 9.16 19.13 33.33
CA PRO A 511 7.83 19.29 33.91
C PRO A 511 6.84 18.26 33.37
N GLU A 512 7.00 17.84 32.11
CA GLU A 512 6.22 16.76 31.49
C GLU A 512 7.16 15.83 30.71
N LEU A 513 6.83 14.54 30.71
CA LEU A 513 7.53 13.51 29.94
C LEU A 513 6.51 12.63 29.23
N PHE A 514 6.59 12.57 27.90
CA PHE A 514 5.77 11.69 27.06
C PHE A 514 6.66 10.57 26.53
N LEU A 515 6.26 9.33 26.76
CA LEU A 515 6.94 8.17 26.17
C LEU A 515 6.37 7.90 24.76
N PRO A 516 7.13 7.29 23.85
CA PRO A 516 6.61 6.95 22.53
C PRO A 516 5.39 6.03 22.62
N GLU A 517 4.42 6.29 21.75
CA GLU A 517 3.22 5.48 21.64
C GLU A 517 3.56 4.04 21.27
N LEU A 518 2.91 3.09 21.94
CA LEU A 518 3.09 1.66 21.71
C LEU A 518 1.89 1.11 20.95
N GLN A 519 2.14 0.55 19.76
CA GLN A 519 1.14 -0.23 19.03
C GLN A 519 1.14 -1.67 19.56
N VAL A 520 0.02 -2.09 20.14
CA VAL A 520 -0.19 -3.43 20.67
C VAL A 520 -1.08 -4.20 19.70
N THR A 521 -0.62 -5.35 19.22
CA THR A 521 -1.40 -6.19 18.29
C THR A 521 -2.51 -6.97 18.99
N ASP A 522 -2.33 -7.28 20.27
CA ASP A 522 -3.33 -7.91 21.12
C ASP A 522 -3.23 -7.37 22.56
N LEU A 523 -4.23 -6.57 22.96
CA LEU A 523 -4.34 -6.00 24.30
C LEU A 523 -4.52 -7.06 25.40
N ALA A 524 -4.93 -8.30 25.06
CA ALA A 524 -5.02 -9.39 26.03
C ALA A 524 -3.67 -10.07 26.30
N ALA A 525 -2.64 -9.81 25.50
CA ALA A 525 -1.30 -10.34 25.72
C ALA A 525 -0.62 -9.66 26.93
N PRO A 526 0.33 -10.34 27.61
CA PRO A 526 1.11 -9.73 28.68
C PRO A 526 1.78 -8.43 28.22
N MET A 527 1.71 -7.39 29.04
CA MET A 527 2.12 -6.04 28.63
C MET A 527 3.58 -5.77 28.94
N GLN A 528 4.13 -6.41 29.98
CA GLN A 528 5.53 -6.25 30.37
C GLN A 528 6.54 -6.45 29.22
N PRO A 529 6.48 -7.51 28.38
CA PRO A 529 7.47 -7.71 27.30
C PRO A 529 7.39 -6.65 26.19
N GLN A 530 6.25 -5.98 26.05
CA GLN A 530 6.00 -5.01 24.99
C GLN A 530 6.46 -3.58 25.37
N LEU A 531 6.74 -3.34 26.65
CA LEU A 531 7.07 -2.02 27.22
C LEU A 531 8.57 -1.72 27.28
N GLN A 532 9.43 -2.59 26.74
CA GLN A 532 10.88 -2.46 26.87
C GLN A 532 11.40 -1.11 26.37
N GLU A 533 10.94 -0.67 25.21
CA GLU A 533 11.39 0.61 24.64
C GLU A 533 10.88 1.81 25.45
N GLN A 534 9.62 1.77 25.90
CA GLN A 534 9.04 2.81 26.76
C GLN A 534 9.85 2.95 28.05
N PHE A 535 10.19 1.83 28.68
CA PHE A 535 10.96 1.82 29.91
C PHE A 535 12.41 2.27 29.67
N ASN A 536 13.09 1.81 28.62
CA ASN A 536 14.41 2.32 28.25
C ASN A 536 14.44 3.84 28.12
N ILE A 537 13.45 4.43 27.45
CA ILE A 537 13.34 5.88 27.27
C ILE A 537 13.03 6.60 28.59
N LEU A 538 12.22 6.04 29.47
CA LEU A 538 11.97 6.58 30.81
C LEU A 538 13.27 6.69 31.62
N TRP A 539 14.08 5.62 31.62
CA TRP A 539 15.37 5.58 32.30
C TRP A 539 16.38 6.55 31.67
N GLN A 540 16.46 6.59 30.34
CA GLN A 540 17.31 7.54 29.63
C GLN A 540 16.90 8.99 29.87
N ALA A 541 15.59 9.28 29.97
CA ALA A 541 15.08 10.60 30.29
C ALA A 541 15.45 11.09 31.70
N SER A 542 15.63 10.16 32.65
CA SER A 542 16.21 10.46 33.97
C SER A 542 17.74 10.43 33.98
N GLY A 543 18.39 10.11 32.85
CA GLY A 543 19.84 10.16 32.67
C GLY A 543 20.56 8.81 32.80
N TRP A 544 19.84 7.68 32.91
CA TRP A 544 20.42 6.34 32.89
C TRP A 544 20.59 5.86 31.44
N ALA A 545 21.82 5.95 30.91
CA ALA A 545 22.11 5.65 29.50
C ALA A 545 21.95 4.16 29.14
N ASP A 546 22.06 3.28 30.14
CA ASP A 546 21.91 1.83 30.06
C ASP A 546 20.45 1.37 29.94
N GLY A 547 19.47 2.28 30.09
CA GLY A 547 18.05 1.95 29.95
C GLY A 547 17.47 1.23 31.17
N SER A 548 16.42 0.45 30.95
CA SER A 548 15.67 -0.20 32.03
C SER A 548 16.41 -1.43 32.58
N PRO A 549 16.56 -1.54 33.91
CA PRO A 549 17.19 -2.69 34.57
C PRO A 549 16.24 -3.89 34.73
N SER A 550 15.06 -3.86 34.09
CA SER A 550 14.01 -4.88 34.23
C SER A 550 13.96 -5.89 33.08
N PHE A 551 14.80 -5.70 32.05
CA PHE A 551 14.91 -6.59 30.89
C PHE A 551 16.30 -7.22 30.72
N ASP A 552 17.17 -7.02 31.72
CA ASP A 552 18.52 -7.57 31.80
C ASP A 552 18.56 -9.02 32.31
#